data_AF-A0A519Q6R0-F1
#
_entry.id   AF-A0A519Q6R0-F1
#
_cell.length_a   1.000
_cell.length_b   1.000
_cell.length_c   1.000
_cell.angle_alpha   90.00
_cell.angle_beta   90.00
_cell.angle_gamma   90.00
#
_symmetry.space_group_name_H-M   'P 1'
#
loop_
_entity.id
_entity.type
_entity.pdbx_description
1 polymer ?
#
loop_
_entity_poly.entity_id
_entity_poly.type
_entity_poly.pdbx_seq_one_letter_code
_entity_poly.pdbx_strand_id
1 'polypeptide(L)'
;TGHEQWILNDIRAAGGDAERTVREGPNVATEIMVAYAYDTIQRINPMAFFGMVYVLEGTSIQLASVGAEAVQQSLGLPPAAFTYLISHGALDQDHILFLKQLLDDVSDADDRAAIVHMAKVMFGLFGGVFASIPHVAARETADAI
;
A
#
# COMPACT_ATOMS: atom_id res chain seq x y z
N THR A 1 -1.03 16.95 -8.13
CA THR A 1 -0.55 17.03 -6.73
C THR A 1 -1.27 15.95 -5.97
N GLY A 2 -0.54 15.11 -5.26
CA GLY A 2 -1.09 13.96 -4.57
C GLY A 2 0.00 12.95 -4.24
N HIS A 3 -0.34 11.95 -3.44
CA HIS A 3 0.59 10.90 -3.00
C HIS A 3 1.20 10.15 -4.19
N GLU A 4 0.43 9.95 -5.26
CA GLU A 4 0.88 9.32 -6.50
C GLU A 4 2.06 10.07 -7.14
N GLN A 5 2.05 11.41 -7.10
CA GLN A 5 3.15 12.20 -7.67
C GLN A 5 4.42 12.08 -6.84
N TRP A 6 4.31 11.94 -5.52
CA TRP A 6 5.46 11.70 -4.64
C TRP A 6 6.08 10.34 -4.93
N ILE A 7 5.26 9.29 -5.09
CA ILE A 7 5.72 7.96 -5.48
C ILE A 7 6.47 8.00 -6.83
N LEU A 8 5.92 8.70 -7.83
CA LEU A 8 6.59 8.82 -9.15
C LEU A 8 7.91 9.59 -9.06
N ASN A 9 8.00 10.59 -8.17
CA ASN A 9 9.25 11.33 -7.95
C ASN A 9 10.29 10.44 -7.24
N ASP A 10 9.86 9.65 -6.25
CA ASP A 10 10.71 8.70 -5.55
C ASP A 10 11.27 7.63 -6.50
N ILE A 11 10.45 7.10 -7.41
CA ILE A 11 10.89 6.18 -8.47
C ILE A 11 12.00 6.81 -9.32
N ARG A 12 11.83 8.07 -9.75
CA ARG A 12 12.88 8.77 -10.53
C ARG A 12 14.15 8.98 -9.71
N ALA A 13 14.02 9.35 -8.44
CA ALA A 13 15.17 9.54 -7.54
C ALA A 13 15.89 8.22 -7.21
N ALA A 14 15.20 7.09 -7.28
CA ALA A 14 15.78 5.75 -7.20
C ALA A 14 16.44 5.29 -8.53
N GLY A 15 16.34 6.08 -9.61
CA GLY A 15 16.87 5.76 -10.93
C GLY A 15 15.93 4.97 -11.85
N GLY A 16 14.65 4.82 -11.48
CA GLY A 16 13.63 4.14 -12.28
C GLY A 16 12.94 5.05 -13.30
N ASP A 17 12.21 4.43 -14.23
CA ASP A 17 11.38 5.10 -15.25
C ASP A 17 9.92 5.18 -14.76
N ALA A 18 9.55 6.34 -14.21
CA ALA A 18 8.22 6.58 -13.66
C ALA A 18 7.13 6.54 -14.74
N GLU A 19 7.41 7.04 -15.93
CA GLU A 19 6.48 7.06 -17.06
C GLU A 19 6.21 5.64 -17.57
N ARG A 20 7.23 4.78 -17.58
CA ARG A 20 7.08 3.35 -17.89
C ARG A 20 6.20 2.65 -16.85
N THR A 21 6.43 2.87 -15.56
CA THR A 21 5.60 2.30 -14.48
C THR A 21 4.12 2.65 -14.67
N VAL A 22 3.80 3.90 -15.05
CA VAL A 22 2.42 4.32 -15.33
C VAL A 22 1.84 3.59 -16.54
N ARG A 23 2.62 3.40 -17.61
CA ARG A 23 2.17 2.71 -18.82
C ARG A 23 1.97 1.20 -18.62
N GLU A 24 2.84 0.57 -17.84
CA GLU A 24 2.77 -0.88 -17.57
C GLU A 24 1.64 -1.21 -16.59
N GLY A 25 1.29 -0.28 -15.71
CA GLY A 25 0.18 -0.44 -14.78
C GLY A 25 0.52 -1.33 -13.57
N PRO A 26 -0.47 -1.58 -12.70
CA PRO A 26 -0.29 -2.44 -11.54
C PRO A 26 -0.05 -3.89 -11.95
N ASN A 27 0.63 -4.65 -11.08
CA ASN A 27 0.64 -6.11 -11.23
C ASN A 27 -0.71 -6.71 -10.80
N VAL A 28 -0.93 -7.98 -11.17
CA VAL A 28 -2.20 -8.69 -10.88
C VAL A 28 -2.53 -8.73 -9.39
N ALA A 29 -1.55 -8.85 -8.49
CA ALA A 29 -1.82 -8.86 -7.05
C ALA A 29 -2.43 -7.54 -6.58
N THR A 30 -1.89 -6.41 -7.06
CA THR A 30 -2.43 -5.08 -6.80
C THR A 30 -3.80 -4.88 -7.45
N GLU A 31 -3.99 -5.33 -8.70
CA GLU A 31 -5.30 -5.26 -9.37
C GLU A 31 -6.38 -6.00 -8.59
N ILE A 32 -6.10 -7.23 -8.14
CA ILE A 32 -7.05 -8.05 -7.38
C ILE A 32 -7.36 -7.43 -6.02
N MET A 33 -6.35 -6.89 -5.34
CA MET A 33 -6.54 -6.18 -4.07
C MET A 33 -7.51 -5.00 -4.23
N VAL A 34 -7.28 -4.16 -5.24
CA VAL A 34 -8.11 -2.98 -5.53
C VAL A 34 -9.51 -3.41 -5.97
N ALA A 35 -9.62 -4.35 -6.91
CA ALA A 35 -10.90 -4.82 -7.42
C ALA A 35 -11.79 -5.43 -6.31
N TYR A 36 -11.19 -6.23 -5.42
CA TYR A 36 -11.91 -6.81 -4.29
C TYR A 36 -12.50 -5.74 -3.36
N ALA A 37 -11.71 -4.70 -3.04
CA ALA A 37 -12.17 -3.58 -2.23
C ALA A 37 -13.34 -2.84 -2.89
N TYR A 38 -13.19 -2.45 -4.16
CA TYR A 38 -14.23 -1.73 -4.88
C TYR A 38 -15.51 -2.55 -5.06
N ASP A 39 -15.41 -3.84 -5.42
CA ASP A 39 -16.58 -4.71 -5.59
C ASP A 39 -17.35 -4.88 -4.27
N THR A 40 -16.63 -5.10 -3.17
CA THR A 40 -17.24 -5.26 -1.84
C THR A 40 -17.97 -3.99 -1.40
N ILE A 41 -17.34 -2.83 -1.58
CA ILE A 41 -17.92 -1.53 -1.21
C ILE A 41 -19.16 -1.24 -2.06
N GLN A 42 -19.13 -1.53 -3.36
CA GLN A 42 -20.24 -1.21 -4.27
C GLN A 42 -21.43 -2.14 -4.14
N ARG A 43 -21.21 -3.43 -3.85
CA ARG A 43 -22.27 -4.45 -3.94
C ARG A 43 -22.68 -5.09 -2.64
N ILE A 44 -21.78 -5.10 -1.64
CA ILE A 44 -22.00 -5.87 -0.41
C ILE A 44 -22.30 -4.91 0.74
N ASN A 45 -21.28 -4.19 1.22
CA ASN A 45 -21.44 -3.26 2.33
C ASN A 45 -20.35 -2.18 2.26
N PRO A 46 -20.72 -0.89 2.12
CA PRO A 46 -19.74 0.20 2.04
C PRO A 46 -18.90 0.36 3.31
N MET A 47 -19.39 -0.04 4.49
CA MET A 47 -18.64 0.03 5.74
C MET A 47 -17.42 -0.89 5.73
N ALA A 48 -17.39 -1.92 4.86
CA ALA A 48 -16.21 -2.73 4.62
C ALA A 48 -14.95 -1.88 4.31
N PHE A 49 -15.11 -0.69 3.72
CA PHE A 49 -14.03 0.27 3.48
C PHE A 49 -13.12 0.48 4.70
N PHE A 50 -13.69 0.62 5.90
CA PHE A 50 -12.89 0.86 7.10
C PHE A 50 -12.00 -0.33 7.50
N GLY A 51 -12.39 -1.55 7.12
CA GLY A 51 -11.54 -2.73 7.30
C GLY A 51 -10.29 -2.69 6.41
N MET A 52 -10.42 -2.20 5.18
CA MET A 52 -9.27 -1.97 4.30
C MET A 52 -8.38 -0.85 4.86
N VAL A 53 -8.97 0.29 5.23
CA VAL A 53 -8.23 1.43 5.82
C VAL A 53 -7.45 0.99 7.05
N TYR A 54 -8.07 0.21 7.96
CA TYR A 54 -7.38 -0.30 9.14
C TYR A 54 -6.09 -1.08 8.80
N VAL A 55 -6.14 -1.94 7.79
CA VAL A 55 -4.97 -2.74 7.38
C VAL A 55 -3.91 -1.87 6.72
N LEU A 56 -4.31 -0.99 5.80
CA LEU A 56 -3.38 -0.16 5.06
C LEU A 56 -2.72 0.87 5.97
N GLU A 57 -3.47 1.57 6.83
CA GLU A 57 -2.89 2.52 7.80
C GLU A 57 -2.07 1.76 8.86
N GLY A 58 -2.62 0.71 9.48
CA GLY A 58 -1.96 0.00 10.59
C GLY A 58 -0.68 -0.74 10.20
N THR A 59 -0.67 -1.40 9.04
CA THR A 59 0.46 -2.21 8.58
C THR A 59 1.49 -1.36 7.83
N SER A 60 1.04 -0.34 7.07
CA SER A 60 1.95 0.53 6.32
C SER A 60 2.87 1.30 7.25
N ILE A 61 2.43 1.75 8.43
CA ILE A 61 3.29 2.50 9.37
C ILE A 61 4.54 1.72 9.77
N GLN A 62 4.35 0.50 10.29
CA GLN A 62 5.48 -0.30 10.78
C GLN A 62 6.42 -0.69 9.64
N LEU A 63 5.86 -1.04 8.49
CA LEU A 63 6.64 -1.47 7.35
C LEU A 63 7.33 -0.29 6.64
N ALA A 64 6.68 0.87 6.54
CA ALA A 64 7.24 2.06 5.94
C ALA A 64 8.36 2.63 6.81
N SER A 65 8.15 2.82 8.12
CA SER A 65 9.19 3.45 8.95
C SER A 65 10.42 2.57 9.14
N VAL A 66 10.26 1.28 9.49
CA VAL A 66 11.40 0.39 9.71
C VAL A 66 11.97 -0.15 8.40
N GLY A 67 11.10 -0.46 7.44
CA GLY A 67 11.51 -1.00 6.15
C GLY A 67 12.16 0.04 5.23
N ALA A 68 11.67 1.29 5.20
CA ALA A 68 12.24 2.32 4.34
C ALA A 68 13.68 2.64 4.71
N GLU A 69 13.99 2.82 6.00
CA GLU A 69 15.36 3.09 6.45
C GLU A 69 16.30 1.92 6.10
N ALA A 70 15.86 0.67 6.33
CA ALA A 70 16.64 -0.51 6.01
C ALA A 70 16.89 -0.66 4.49
N VAL A 71 15.88 -0.41 3.66
CA VAL A 71 15.99 -0.45 2.19
C VAL A 71 16.90 0.67 1.69
N GLN A 72 16.73 1.89 2.22
CA GLN A 72 17.55 3.04 1.88
C GLN A 72 19.03 2.76 2.13
N GLN A 73 19.37 2.28 3.32
CA GLN A 73 20.74 1.98 3.72
C GLN A 73 21.32 0.82 2.90
N SER A 74 20.55 -0.25 2.70
CA SER A 74 21.03 -1.45 1.99
C SER A 74 21.31 -1.19 0.52
N LEU A 75 20.53 -0.31 -0.12
CA LEU A 75 20.65 0.00 -1.54
C LEU A 75 21.44 1.30 -1.82
N GLY A 76 21.81 2.05 -0.79
CA GLY A 76 22.55 3.31 -0.94
C GLY A 76 21.76 4.40 -1.67
N LEU A 77 20.43 4.39 -1.55
CA LEU A 77 19.54 5.29 -2.28
C LEU A 77 19.42 6.67 -1.58
N PRO A 78 19.26 7.77 -2.33
CA PRO A 78 19.20 9.11 -1.75
C PRO A 78 17.90 9.33 -0.95
N PRO A 79 17.87 10.25 0.04
CA PRO A 79 16.64 10.59 0.77
C PRO A 79 15.47 11.02 -0.12
N ALA A 80 15.77 11.61 -1.29
CA ALA A 80 14.77 11.99 -2.28
C ALA A 80 14.03 10.80 -2.93
N ALA A 81 14.48 9.56 -2.70
CA ALA A 81 13.82 8.34 -3.18
C ALA A 81 12.83 7.73 -2.16
N PHE A 82 12.63 8.39 -1.01
CA PHE A 82 11.79 7.89 0.08
C PHE A 82 10.81 8.95 0.60
N THR A 83 10.56 10.01 -0.17
CA THR A 83 9.73 11.14 0.30
C THR A 83 8.32 10.69 0.65
N TYR A 84 7.73 9.78 -0.12
CA TYR A 84 6.42 9.19 0.15
C TYR A 84 6.44 8.36 1.44
N LEU A 85 7.34 7.38 1.54
CA LEU A 85 7.41 6.45 2.68
C LEU A 85 7.70 7.17 4.00
N ILE A 86 8.61 8.15 3.98
CA ILE A 86 8.95 8.94 5.18
C ILE A 86 7.78 9.87 5.57
N SER A 87 7.09 10.47 4.60
CA SER A 87 5.96 11.35 4.90
C SER A 87 4.77 10.61 5.53
N HIS A 88 4.48 9.38 5.09
CA HIS A 88 3.41 8.59 5.68
C HIS A 88 3.73 8.14 7.10
N GLY A 89 4.96 7.68 7.35
CA GLY A 89 5.37 7.23 8.69
C GLY A 89 5.19 8.28 9.81
N ALA A 90 5.18 9.57 9.48
CA ALA A 90 4.99 10.67 10.43
C ALA A 90 3.52 11.13 10.60
N LEU A 91 2.62 10.82 9.66
CA LEU A 91 1.23 11.31 9.65
C LEU A 91 0.23 10.36 10.33
N ASP A 92 0.58 9.10 10.52
CA ASP A 92 -0.43 8.05 10.62
C ASP A 92 -0.85 7.65 12.06
N GLN A 93 -0.20 8.14 13.14
CA GLN A 93 -0.68 7.87 14.52
C GLN A 93 -2.03 8.55 14.80
N ASP A 94 -2.18 9.79 14.34
CA ASP A 94 -3.43 10.54 14.45
C ASP A 94 -4.53 9.90 13.60
N HIS A 95 -4.18 9.33 12.43
CA HIS A 95 -5.12 8.60 11.58
C HIS A 95 -5.68 7.34 12.24
N ILE A 96 -4.84 6.55 12.94
CA ILE A 96 -5.32 5.35 13.65
C ILE A 96 -6.24 5.74 14.81
N LEU A 97 -5.92 6.79 15.56
CA LEU A 97 -6.77 7.28 16.64
C LEU A 97 -8.11 7.81 16.11
N PHE A 98 -8.07 8.56 15.02
CA PHE A 98 -9.27 9.06 14.34
C PHE A 98 -10.13 7.90 13.80
N LEU A 99 -9.51 6.91 13.14
CA LEU A 99 -10.20 5.71 12.66
C LEU A 99 -10.85 4.95 13.82
N LYS A 100 -10.14 4.79 14.94
CA LYS A 100 -10.69 4.16 16.14
C LYS A 100 -11.94 4.89 16.63
N GLN A 101 -11.89 6.22 16.72
CA GLN A 101 -13.04 7.02 17.16
C GLN A 101 -14.24 6.82 16.24
N LEU A 102 -14.04 6.82 14.92
CA LEU A 102 -15.11 6.55 13.96
C LEU A 102 -15.71 5.16 14.13
N LEU A 103 -14.86 4.16 14.38
CA LEU A 103 -15.28 2.76 14.50
C LEU A 103 -15.98 2.45 15.82
N ASP A 104 -15.68 3.18 16.90
CA ASP A 104 -16.31 2.98 18.22
C ASP A 104 -17.82 3.25 18.18
N ASP A 105 -18.28 4.14 17.30
CA ASP A 105 -19.68 4.54 17.17
C ASP A 105 -20.49 3.62 16.22
N VAL A 106 -19.82 2.73 15.47
CA VAL A 106 -20.52 1.78 14.59
C VAL A 106 -21.25 0.77 15.47
N SER A 107 -22.59 0.73 15.40
CA SER A 107 -23.42 -0.12 16.26
C SER A 107 -24.09 -1.28 15.52
N ASP A 108 -24.29 -1.15 14.21
CA ASP A 108 -24.87 -2.18 13.37
C ASP A 108 -23.98 -3.43 13.30
N ALA A 109 -24.59 -4.60 13.47
CA ALA A 109 -23.85 -5.86 13.55
C ALA A 109 -23.30 -6.32 12.19
N ASP A 110 -24.02 -6.03 11.11
CA ASP A 110 -23.64 -6.41 9.75
C ASP A 110 -22.50 -5.50 9.26
N ASP A 111 -22.53 -4.21 9.60
CA ASP A 111 -21.43 -3.27 9.35
C ASP A 111 -20.15 -3.70 10.06
N ARG A 112 -20.24 -4.01 11.36
CA ARG A 112 -19.10 -4.55 12.13
C ARG A 112 -18.55 -5.83 11.52
N ALA A 113 -19.43 -6.74 11.10
CA ALA A 113 -19.03 -7.98 10.45
C ALA A 113 -18.33 -7.72 9.11
N ALA A 114 -18.84 -6.80 8.30
CA ALA A 114 -18.24 -6.43 7.02
C ALA A 114 -16.85 -5.79 7.18
N ILE A 115 -16.69 -4.89 8.16
CA ILE A 115 -15.39 -4.28 8.51
C ILE A 115 -14.37 -5.36 8.89
N VAL A 116 -14.73 -6.26 9.80
CA VAL A 116 -13.84 -7.34 10.26
C VAL A 116 -13.51 -8.30 9.12
N HIS A 117 -14.49 -8.63 8.28
CA HIS A 117 -14.29 -9.49 7.12
C HIS A 117 -13.29 -8.86 6.13
N MET A 118 -13.51 -7.60 5.76
CA MET A 118 -12.61 -6.90 4.85
C MET A 118 -11.18 -6.83 5.41
N ALA A 119 -11.01 -6.50 6.69
CA ALA A 119 -9.67 -6.45 7.30
C ALA A 119 -8.93 -7.81 7.16
N LYS A 120 -9.61 -8.92 7.47
CA LYS A 120 -9.01 -10.27 7.34
C LYS A 120 -8.58 -10.58 5.90
N VAL A 121 -9.43 -10.24 4.93
CA VAL A 121 -9.10 -10.46 3.52
C VAL A 121 -7.97 -9.55 3.06
N MET A 122 -8.01 -8.28 3.47
CA MET A 122 -7.02 -7.28 3.07
C MET A 122 -5.62 -7.58 3.60
N PHE A 123 -5.48 -8.17 4.80
CA PHE A 123 -4.18 -8.68 5.26
C PHE A 123 -3.56 -9.69 4.29
N GLY A 124 -4.37 -10.61 3.77
CA GLY A 124 -3.92 -11.60 2.79
C GLY A 124 -3.58 -10.98 1.44
N LEU A 125 -4.47 -10.13 0.91
CA LEU A 125 -4.27 -9.47 -0.39
C LEU A 125 -3.06 -8.52 -0.36
N PHE A 126 -2.90 -7.72 0.70
CA PHE A 126 -1.77 -6.82 0.87
C PHE A 126 -0.45 -7.59 1.02
N GLY A 127 -0.44 -8.69 1.78
CA GLY A 127 0.71 -9.60 1.84
C GLY A 127 1.06 -10.18 0.46
N GLY A 128 0.04 -10.50 -0.35
CA GLY A 128 0.21 -10.92 -1.74
C GLY A 128 0.89 -9.88 -2.63
N VAL A 129 0.61 -8.59 -2.42
CA VAL A 129 1.31 -7.49 -3.12
C VAL A 129 2.81 -7.54 -2.81
N PHE A 130 3.22 -7.65 -1.54
CA PHE A 130 4.65 -7.76 -1.20
C PHE A 130 5.29 -9.04 -1.74
N ALA A 131 4.59 -10.17 -1.64
CA ALA A 131 5.08 -11.45 -2.15
C ALA A 131 5.26 -11.46 -3.68
N SER A 132 4.57 -10.57 -4.40
CA SER A 132 4.71 -10.41 -5.85
C SER A 132 5.95 -9.60 -6.27
N ILE A 133 6.64 -8.95 -5.33
CA ILE A 133 7.87 -8.19 -5.62
C ILE A 133 8.99 -9.20 -5.95
N PRO A 134 9.63 -9.12 -7.13
CA PRO A 134 10.69 -10.05 -7.50
C PRO A 134 11.85 -10.03 -6.50
N HIS A 135 12.19 -11.20 -5.93
CA HIS A 135 13.29 -11.34 -4.97
C HIS A 135 14.68 -11.40 -5.62
N VAL A 136 14.75 -11.44 -6.95
CA VAL A 136 15.98 -11.36 -7.73
C VAL A 136 15.76 -10.27 -8.77
N ALA A 137 16.64 -9.26 -8.80
CA ALA A 137 16.64 -8.30 -9.88
C ALA A 137 16.75 -9.09 -11.18
N ALA A 138 15.78 -8.94 -12.08
CA ALA A 138 15.93 -9.44 -13.44
C ALA A 138 17.15 -8.72 -14.02
N ARG A 139 18.32 -9.37 -13.96
CA ARG A 139 19.45 -8.99 -14.81
C ARG A 139 18.88 -9.02 -16.21
N GLU A 140 18.85 -7.87 -16.86
CA GLU A 140 18.58 -7.80 -18.28
C GLU A 140 19.44 -8.85 -18.97
N THR A 141 18.82 -9.91 -19.47
CA THR A 141 19.41 -10.75 -20.51
C THR A 141 19.46 -9.90 -21.77
N ALA A 142 20.40 -8.96 -21.79
CA ALA A 142 20.75 -8.15 -22.96
C ALA A 142 21.79 -8.87 -23.85
N ASP A 143 22.23 -10.08 -23.51
CA ASP A 143 23.16 -10.87 -24.33
C ASP A 143 22.59 -12.28 -24.59
N ALA A 144 21.66 -12.41 -25.53
CA ALA A 144 21.47 -13.59 -26.39
C ALA A 144 20.32 -13.35 -27.39
N ILE A 145 20.64 -12.76 -28.54
CA ILE A 145 20.41 -13.25 -29.92
C ILE A 145 21.06 -12.24 -30.88
#